data_AF-A0A830EIC5-F1
#
_entry.id   AF-A0A830EIC5-F1
#
_cell.length_a   1.000
_cell.length_b   1.000
_cell.length_c   1.000
_cell.angle_alpha   90.00
_cell.angle_beta   90.00
_cell.angle_gamma   90.00
#
_symmetry.space_group_name_H-M   'P 1'
#
loop_
_entity.id
_entity.type
_entity.pdbx_description
1 polymer ?
#
loop_
_entity_poly.entity_id
_entity_poly.type
_entity_poly.pdbx_seq_one_letter_code
_entity_poly.pdbx_strand_id
1 'polypeptide(L)'
;MLSSHSWSYGGRLRGESTVNLGLINALALLFNRQRVKLRVALLTLDIILNLLGSGYPRFMPSDEEYAVIARDTEEALMKDYDVDKYVTLDITREGHERTYVITVSASPSLMAELMIMCHHDCEYYVDERIITARNNANAYFQLVARTLSILGRVFNIGVPRVLLVHNPTIYGKVLIINENEVIALSIWDLLRITDIVSRGDLTVNDISDIIDTVVHEFLHYLLDSQCLITSTFMEMTKRIPSVVDYGIIHELIAWTLAPRVSSYVAECIRYGYASGASTDNRLVIQYPIKRRHLLTARKIIDELLGRLDGSCE
;
A
#
# COMPACT_ATOMS: atom_id res chain seq x y z
N MET A 1 -27.34 18.73 7.45
CA MET A 1 -27.93 17.37 7.52
C MET A 1 -26.83 16.41 7.12
N LEU A 2 -26.21 15.74 8.10
CA LEU A 2 -25.26 14.66 7.84
C LEU A 2 -26.08 13.47 7.35
N SER A 3 -25.80 13.01 6.12
CA SER A 3 -26.39 11.79 5.57
C SER A 3 -26.00 10.59 6.43
N SER A 4 -26.74 9.49 6.28
CA SER A 4 -26.70 8.24 7.04
C SER A 4 -25.34 7.50 7.05
N HIS A 5 -24.29 8.13 7.58
CA HIS A 5 -22.97 7.53 7.81
C HIS A 5 -22.91 6.97 9.24
N SER A 6 -22.58 5.69 9.37
CA SER A 6 -22.30 5.03 10.64
C SER A 6 -20.91 5.44 11.12
N TRP A 7 -20.85 6.34 12.09
CA TRP A 7 -19.61 6.74 12.74
C TRP A 7 -19.27 5.81 13.89
N SER A 8 -18.03 5.36 13.94
CA SER A 8 -17.53 4.52 15.03
C SER A 8 -16.46 5.26 15.83
N TYR A 9 -16.51 5.14 17.16
CA TYR A 9 -15.54 5.78 18.04
C TYR A 9 -14.13 5.23 17.80
N GLY A 10 -13.19 6.12 17.47
CA GLY A 10 -11.79 5.81 17.23
C GLY A 10 -10.91 6.05 18.45
N GLY A 11 -11.17 7.12 19.22
CA GLY A 11 -10.41 7.44 20.43
C GLY A 11 -10.41 8.93 20.79
N ARG A 12 -9.56 9.28 21.76
CA ARG A 12 -9.25 10.68 22.10
C ARG A 12 -7.98 11.14 21.40
N LEU A 13 -7.97 12.36 20.89
CA LEU A 13 -6.76 12.97 20.35
C LEU A 13 -5.83 13.42 21.48
N ARG A 14 -4.54 13.16 21.35
CA ARG A 14 -3.51 13.62 22.29
C ARG A 14 -3.06 15.05 21.95
N GLY A 15 -2.44 15.73 22.92
CA GLY A 15 -2.14 17.16 22.91
C GLY A 15 -1.55 17.71 21.59
N GLU A 16 -0.55 17.05 21.01
CA GLU A 16 0.09 17.51 19.76
C GLU A 16 -0.88 17.56 18.56
N SER A 17 -1.76 16.57 18.43
CA SER A 17 -2.80 16.53 17.39
C SER A 17 -3.84 17.64 17.61
N THR A 18 -4.19 17.94 18.86
CA THR A 18 -5.13 19.03 19.19
C THR A 18 -4.55 20.42 18.89
N VAL A 19 -3.24 20.61 19.12
CA VAL A 19 -2.52 21.85 18.76
C VAL A 19 -2.49 22.04 17.24
N ASN A 20 -2.24 20.96 16.49
CA ASN A 20 -2.28 20.99 15.02
C ASN A 20 -3.67 21.35 14.48
N LEU A 21 -4.75 20.86 15.08
CA LEU A 21 -6.13 21.23 14.71
C LEU A 21 -6.44 22.71 15.00
N GLY A 22 -5.98 23.23 16.14
CA GLY A 22 -6.10 24.65 16.46
C GLY A 22 -5.39 25.54 15.43
N LEU A 23 -4.20 25.14 15.00
CA LEU A 23 -3.43 25.78 13.93
C LEU A 23 -4.12 25.67 12.55
N ILE A 24 -4.64 24.50 12.20
CA ILE A 24 -5.42 24.26 10.98
C ILE A 24 -6.61 25.21 10.91
N ASN A 25 -7.31 25.43 12.04
CA ASN A 25 -8.45 26.32 12.10
C ASN A 25 -8.06 27.80 11.91
N ALA A 26 -6.99 28.25 12.56
CA ALA A 26 -6.46 29.61 12.35
C ALA A 26 -6.01 29.83 10.91
N LEU A 27 -5.42 28.82 10.28
CA LEU A 27 -4.94 28.89 8.89
C LEU A 27 -6.08 28.78 7.87
N ALA A 28 -7.11 27.97 8.10
CA ALA A 28 -8.30 27.88 7.24
C ALA A 28 -9.05 29.22 7.13
N LEU A 29 -8.98 30.03 8.20
CA LEU A 29 -9.57 31.36 8.25
C LEU A 29 -8.67 32.45 7.62
N LEU A 30 -7.37 32.19 7.39
CA LEU A 30 -6.39 33.23 7.05
C LEU A 30 -5.56 32.96 5.77
N PHE A 31 -5.46 31.72 5.27
CA PHE A 31 -4.48 31.33 4.24
C PHE A 31 -4.98 30.28 3.21
N ASN A 32 -4.16 30.04 2.18
CA ASN A 32 -4.38 29.14 1.04
C ASN A 32 -4.96 27.77 1.47
N ARG A 33 -6.15 27.44 0.95
CA ARG A 33 -6.90 26.20 1.18
C ARG A 33 -6.06 24.94 0.97
N GLN A 34 -5.15 24.95 0.00
CA GLN A 34 -4.33 23.80 -0.36
C GLN A 34 -3.37 23.39 0.77
N ARG A 35 -2.69 24.34 1.43
CA ARG A 35 -1.77 24.05 2.55
C ARG A 35 -2.50 23.48 3.77
N VAL A 36 -3.71 23.96 4.01
CA VAL A 36 -4.58 23.47 5.08
C VAL A 36 -5.00 22.04 4.80
N LYS A 37 -5.49 21.76 3.58
CA LYS A 37 -5.86 20.41 3.16
C LYS A 37 -4.70 19.42 3.23
N LEU A 38 -3.48 19.83 2.83
CA LEU A 38 -2.30 18.97 2.92
C LEU A 38 -1.99 18.57 4.38
N ARG A 39 -1.99 19.53 5.31
CA ARG A 39 -1.76 19.24 6.74
C ARG A 39 -2.84 18.35 7.34
N VAL A 40 -4.08 18.60 6.96
CA VAL A 40 -5.25 17.83 7.39
C VAL A 40 -5.19 16.40 6.85
N ALA A 41 -4.78 16.22 5.59
CA ALA A 41 -4.57 14.91 4.99
C ALA A 41 -3.49 14.11 5.73
N LEU A 42 -2.32 14.71 5.96
CA LEU A 42 -1.24 14.06 6.74
C LEU A 42 -1.73 13.60 8.11
N LEU A 43 -2.33 14.50 8.89
CA LEU A 43 -2.87 14.17 10.22
C LEU A 43 -3.88 13.02 10.16
N THR A 44 -4.76 13.04 9.17
CA THR A 44 -5.81 12.04 9.01
C THR A 44 -5.22 10.67 8.66
N LEU A 45 -4.28 10.64 7.72
CA LEU A 45 -3.54 9.45 7.31
C LEU A 45 -2.76 8.84 8.48
N ASP A 46 -2.12 9.66 9.30
CA ASP A 46 -1.41 9.24 10.51
C ASP A 46 -2.33 8.60 11.54
N ILE A 47 -3.49 9.21 11.79
CA ILE A 47 -4.49 8.67 12.73
C ILE A 47 -5.00 7.31 12.23
N ILE A 48 -5.33 7.22 10.93
CA ILE A 48 -5.84 5.97 10.35
C ILE A 48 -4.77 4.88 10.35
N LEU A 49 -3.51 5.20 10.02
CA LEU A 49 -2.39 4.25 10.10
C LEU A 49 -2.28 3.67 11.50
N ASN A 50 -2.23 4.53 12.52
CA ASN A 50 -2.13 4.09 13.91
C ASN A 50 -3.33 3.25 14.34
N LEU A 51 -4.54 3.62 13.92
CA LEU A 51 -5.75 2.88 14.24
C LEU A 51 -5.72 1.46 13.64
N LEU A 52 -5.43 1.34 12.34
CA LEU A 52 -5.39 0.07 11.62
C LEU A 52 -4.24 -0.82 12.10
N GLY A 53 -3.07 -0.24 12.34
CA GLY A 53 -1.88 -0.98 12.74
C GLY A 53 -1.79 -1.30 14.24
N SER A 54 -2.65 -0.71 15.08
CA SER A 54 -2.66 -0.98 16.54
C SER A 54 -2.81 -2.45 16.92
N GLY A 55 -3.48 -3.25 16.10
CA GLY A 55 -3.63 -4.70 16.30
C GLY A 55 -2.41 -5.53 15.91
N TYR A 56 -1.44 -4.93 15.20
CA TYR A 56 -0.31 -5.63 14.56
C TYR A 56 1.01 -4.87 14.69
N PRO A 57 1.57 -4.74 15.93
CA PRO A 57 2.79 -3.96 16.17
C PRO A 57 3.98 -4.39 15.32
N ARG A 58 4.06 -5.67 14.93
CA ARG A 58 5.12 -6.17 14.07
C ARG A 58 5.13 -5.49 12.70
N PHE A 59 3.99 -5.06 12.14
CA PHE A 59 3.92 -4.39 10.83
C PHE A 59 3.91 -2.86 10.95
N MET A 60 3.84 -2.33 12.17
CA MET A 60 3.95 -0.90 12.40
C MET A 60 5.39 -0.42 12.21
N PRO A 61 5.59 0.80 11.68
CA PRO A 61 6.89 1.43 11.66
C PRO A 61 7.33 1.81 13.06
N SER A 62 8.63 1.63 13.32
CA SER A 62 9.37 2.29 14.38
C SER A 62 9.48 3.79 14.14
N ASP A 63 9.92 4.55 15.13
CA ASP A 63 10.04 6.01 15.03
C ASP A 63 10.95 6.46 13.85
N GLU A 64 12.04 5.72 13.60
CA GLU A 64 12.95 5.99 12.48
C GLU A 64 12.31 5.68 11.12
N GLU A 65 11.64 4.52 11.00
CA GLU A 65 10.91 4.13 9.79
C GLU A 65 9.78 5.14 9.50
N TYR A 66 9.10 5.62 10.55
CA TYR A 66 8.00 6.55 10.46
C TYR A 66 8.44 7.90 9.87
N ALA A 67 9.63 8.40 10.21
CA ALA A 67 10.16 9.65 9.64
C ALA A 67 10.39 9.56 8.12
N VAL A 68 10.71 8.37 7.59
CA VAL A 68 10.82 8.14 6.14
C VAL A 68 9.44 8.09 5.51
N ILE A 69 8.49 7.37 6.13
CA ILE A 69 7.11 7.21 5.64
C ILE A 69 6.35 8.54 5.61
N ALA A 70 6.51 9.37 6.63
CA ALA A 70 5.87 10.68 6.72
C ALA A 70 6.36 11.60 5.59
N ARG A 71 7.68 11.63 5.35
CA ARG A 71 8.30 12.42 4.27
C ARG A 71 7.85 11.94 2.90
N ASP A 72 7.81 10.63 2.72
CA ASP A 72 7.35 10.01 1.47
C ASP A 72 5.90 10.40 1.15
N THR A 73 5.04 10.35 2.16
CA THR A 73 3.64 10.73 2.02
C THR A 73 3.51 12.23 1.75
N GLU A 74 4.26 13.07 2.45
CA GLU A 74 4.26 14.52 2.21
C GLU A 74 4.69 14.84 0.77
N GLU A 75 5.74 14.18 0.27
CA GLU A 75 6.23 14.37 -1.09
C GLU A 75 5.17 13.95 -2.14
N ALA A 76 4.53 12.80 -1.94
CA ALA A 76 3.44 12.34 -2.80
C ALA A 76 2.23 13.30 -2.77
N LEU A 77 1.86 13.79 -1.58
CA LEU A 77 0.78 14.78 -1.41
C LEU A 77 1.07 16.12 -2.10
N MET A 78 2.35 16.52 -2.19
CA MET A 78 2.73 17.77 -2.85
C MET A 78 2.86 17.65 -4.37
N LYS A 79 3.31 16.49 -4.88
CA LYS A 79 3.72 16.35 -6.28
C LYS A 79 2.74 15.56 -7.13
N ASP A 80 2.24 14.45 -6.60
CA ASP A 80 1.56 13.42 -7.37
C ASP A 80 0.07 13.33 -7.08
N TYR A 81 -0.37 13.91 -5.96
CA TYR A 81 -1.73 13.85 -5.48
C TYR A 81 -2.42 15.22 -5.55
N ASP A 82 -3.59 15.27 -6.19
CA ASP A 82 -4.42 16.47 -6.25
C ASP A 82 -5.20 16.64 -4.93
N VAL A 83 -4.53 17.21 -3.93
CA VAL A 83 -5.09 17.48 -2.60
C VAL A 83 -6.38 18.30 -2.68
N ASP A 84 -6.50 19.23 -3.62
CA ASP A 84 -7.70 20.07 -3.71
C ASP A 84 -8.92 19.28 -4.20
N LYS A 85 -8.70 18.30 -5.07
CA LYS A 85 -9.74 17.40 -5.57
C LYS A 85 -10.10 16.27 -4.60
N TYR A 86 -9.10 15.67 -3.96
CA TYR A 86 -9.28 14.41 -3.23
C TYR A 86 -9.31 14.55 -1.70
N VAL A 87 -9.14 15.76 -1.17
CA VAL A 87 -9.32 16.06 0.25
C VAL A 87 -10.45 17.04 0.44
N THR A 88 -11.43 16.67 1.27
CA THR A 88 -12.48 17.56 1.73
C THR A 88 -12.34 17.81 3.22
N LEU A 89 -12.74 19.00 3.64
CA LEU A 89 -12.77 19.42 5.04
C LEU A 89 -14.04 20.23 5.24
N ASP A 90 -14.98 19.64 5.95
CA ASP A 90 -16.20 20.30 6.38
C ASP A 90 -16.10 20.65 7.86
N ILE A 91 -16.46 21.88 8.20
CA ILE A 91 -16.34 22.41 9.56
C ILE A 91 -17.71 22.92 9.99
N THR A 92 -18.26 22.34 11.05
CA THR A 92 -19.47 22.83 11.71
C THR A 92 -19.13 23.35 13.09
N ARG A 93 -19.82 24.44 13.48
CA ARG A 93 -19.63 25.10 14.77
C ARG A 93 -20.98 25.39 15.40
N GLU A 94 -21.19 24.85 16.58
CA GLU A 94 -22.38 25.12 17.40
C GLU A 94 -21.91 25.62 18.78
N GLY A 95 -21.99 26.94 18.98
CA GLY A 95 -21.43 27.59 20.17
C GLY A 95 -19.91 27.45 20.30
N HIS A 96 -19.48 26.75 21.36
CA HIS A 96 -18.08 26.40 21.62
C HIS A 96 -17.66 25.06 21.01
N GLU A 97 -18.62 24.27 20.56
CA GLU A 97 -18.39 22.94 20.00
C GLU A 97 -17.98 23.05 18.54
N ARG A 98 -17.00 22.25 18.15
CA ARG A 98 -16.50 22.20 16.78
C ARG A 98 -16.43 20.77 16.31
N THR A 99 -17.03 20.53 15.15
CA THR A 99 -16.94 19.25 14.47
C THR A 99 -16.25 19.45 13.14
N TYR A 100 -15.26 18.62 12.87
CA TYR A 100 -14.51 18.56 11.63
C TYR A 100 -14.83 17.23 10.96
N VAL A 101 -15.23 17.23 9.70
CA VAL A 101 -15.34 16.01 8.89
C VAL A 101 -14.31 16.12 7.78
N ILE A 102 -13.37 15.19 7.79
CA ILE A 102 -12.25 15.15 6.87
C ILE A 102 -12.39 13.88 6.03
N THR A 103 -12.41 14.02 4.71
CA THR A 103 -12.36 12.89 3.80
C THR A 103 -11.07 12.97 3.01
N VAL A 104 -10.32 11.86 2.98
CA VAL A 104 -9.18 11.65 2.10
C VAL A 104 -9.52 10.51 1.16
N SER A 105 -9.34 10.71 -0.15
CA SER A 105 -9.71 9.72 -1.16
C SER A 105 -8.52 9.28 -1.99
N ALA A 106 -8.16 7.99 -1.96
CA ALA A 106 -7.19 7.43 -2.91
C ALA A 106 -7.79 7.30 -4.32
N SER A 107 -9.09 7.04 -4.41
CA SER A 107 -9.85 7.04 -5.65
C SER A 107 -11.32 7.41 -5.39
N PRO A 108 -12.15 7.67 -6.42
CA PRO A 108 -13.57 7.97 -6.22
C PRO A 108 -14.35 6.89 -5.44
N SER A 109 -13.89 5.64 -5.47
CA SER A 109 -14.51 4.50 -4.78
C SER A 109 -13.77 4.05 -3.52
N LEU A 110 -12.66 4.71 -3.16
CA LEU A 110 -11.84 4.36 -2.01
C LEU A 110 -11.48 5.63 -1.25
N MET A 111 -12.20 5.84 -0.15
CA MET A 111 -12.06 6.99 0.72
C MET A 111 -11.94 6.54 2.18
N ALA A 112 -11.38 7.42 2.98
CA ALA A 112 -11.31 7.28 4.42
C ALA A 112 -11.83 8.55 5.06
N GLU A 113 -12.83 8.41 5.93
CA GLU A 113 -13.45 9.54 6.62
C GLU A 113 -13.09 9.57 8.10
N LEU A 114 -12.76 10.77 8.58
CA LEU A 114 -12.43 11.07 9.96
C LEU A 114 -13.29 12.23 10.44
N MET A 115 -14.14 11.99 11.43
CA MET A 115 -14.85 13.03 12.15
C MET A 115 -14.13 13.32 13.47
N ILE A 116 -13.83 14.59 13.73
CA ILE A 116 -13.23 15.06 14.98
C ILE A 116 -14.22 15.99 15.67
N MET A 117 -14.60 15.66 16.89
CA MET A 117 -15.49 16.47 17.71
C MET A 117 -14.70 17.06 18.88
N CYS A 118 -14.66 18.38 18.98
CA CYS A 118 -13.95 19.11 20.02
C CYS A 118 -14.93 19.91 20.88
N HIS A 119 -14.99 19.56 22.16
CA HIS A 119 -15.65 20.34 23.21
C HIS A 119 -14.57 20.92 24.14
N HIS A 120 -14.32 20.28 25.27
CA HIS A 120 -13.18 20.53 26.15
C HIS A 120 -11.95 19.69 25.76
N ASP A 121 -12.19 18.43 25.40
CA ASP A 121 -11.25 17.53 24.76
C ASP A 121 -11.70 17.26 23.32
N CYS A 122 -10.80 16.78 22.47
CA CYS A 122 -11.12 16.35 21.11
C CYS A 122 -11.15 14.82 21.01
N GLU A 123 -12.23 14.29 20.46
CA GLU A 123 -12.43 12.89 20.16
C GLU A 123 -12.52 12.68 18.66
N TYR A 124 -12.13 11.51 18.18
CA TYR A 124 -12.24 11.18 16.77
C TYR A 124 -13.04 9.90 16.54
N TYR A 125 -13.74 9.91 15.42
CA TYR A 125 -14.64 8.88 14.94
C TYR A 125 -14.28 8.61 13.48
N VAL A 126 -14.38 7.36 13.07
CA VAL A 126 -14.06 6.91 11.71
C VAL A 126 -15.26 6.23 11.07
N ASP A 127 -15.24 6.14 9.75
CA ASP A 127 -16.24 5.36 9.03
C ASP A 127 -16.19 3.85 9.37
N GLU A 128 -17.28 3.14 9.07
CA GLU A 128 -17.41 1.70 9.30
C GLU A 128 -16.42 0.86 8.49
N ARG A 129 -15.97 1.35 7.32
CA ARG A 129 -15.01 0.65 6.47
C ARG A 129 -13.64 0.55 7.16
N ILE A 130 -13.18 1.62 7.80
CA ILE A 130 -11.94 1.65 8.58
C ILE A 130 -12.03 0.69 9.77
N ILE A 131 -13.17 0.64 10.47
CA ILE A 131 -13.34 -0.32 11.58
C ILE A 131 -13.36 -1.76 11.07
N THR A 132 -14.04 -2.03 9.96
CA THR A 132 -14.06 -3.34 9.35
C THR A 132 -12.65 -3.77 8.94
N ALA A 133 -11.89 -2.87 8.30
CA ALA A 133 -10.49 -3.09 7.94
C ALA A 133 -9.61 -3.34 9.17
N ARG A 134 -9.80 -2.58 10.26
CA ARG A 134 -9.10 -2.80 11.54
C ARG A 134 -9.37 -4.21 12.09
N ASN A 135 -10.62 -4.64 12.09
CA ASN A 135 -11.02 -5.96 12.61
C ASN A 135 -10.46 -7.10 11.72
N ASN A 136 -10.31 -6.85 10.43
CA ASN A 136 -9.81 -7.82 9.45
C ASN A 136 -8.29 -7.77 9.23
N ALA A 137 -7.58 -6.78 9.79
CA ALA A 137 -6.15 -6.58 9.59
C ALA A 137 -5.33 -7.83 9.95
N ASN A 138 -5.77 -8.63 10.93
CA ASN A 138 -5.12 -9.89 11.28
C ASN A 138 -5.02 -10.86 10.11
N ALA A 139 -6.17 -11.12 9.50
CA ALA A 139 -6.31 -12.12 8.46
C ALA A 139 -5.49 -11.68 7.24
N TYR A 140 -5.55 -10.39 6.90
CA TYR A 140 -4.70 -9.78 5.88
C TYR A 140 -3.22 -9.99 6.16
N PHE A 141 -2.72 -9.58 7.33
CA PHE A 141 -1.28 -9.67 7.62
C PHE A 141 -0.78 -11.11 7.78
N GLN A 142 -1.64 -12.05 8.20
CA GLN A 142 -1.31 -13.47 8.19
C GLN A 142 -1.16 -14.01 6.77
N LEU A 143 -2.02 -13.60 5.83
CA LEU A 143 -1.87 -13.95 4.42
C LEU A 143 -0.58 -13.36 3.84
N VAL A 144 -0.30 -12.08 4.10
CA VAL A 144 0.96 -11.41 3.71
C VAL A 144 2.19 -12.19 4.22
N ALA A 145 2.23 -12.56 5.50
CA ALA A 145 3.35 -13.28 6.08
C ALA A 145 3.52 -14.69 5.48
N ARG A 146 2.41 -15.41 5.24
CA ARG A 146 2.45 -16.73 4.60
C ARG A 146 2.94 -16.65 3.16
N THR A 147 2.44 -15.67 2.40
CA THR A 147 2.87 -15.39 1.03
C THR A 147 4.37 -15.18 0.95
N LEU A 148 4.92 -14.30 1.79
CA LEU A 148 6.35 -14.02 1.79
C LEU A 148 7.19 -15.22 2.24
N SER A 149 6.68 -16.04 3.17
CA SER A 149 7.36 -17.27 3.55
C SER A 149 7.43 -18.28 2.39
N ILE A 150 6.36 -18.41 1.60
CA ILE A 150 6.35 -19.30 0.43
C ILE A 150 7.32 -18.76 -0.62
N LEU A 151 7.21 -17.48 -0.95
CA LEU A 151 8.07 -16.84 -1.95
C LEU A 151 9.55 -16.87 -1.57
N GLY A 152 9.86 -16.64 -0.29
CA GLY A 152 11.23 -16.74 0.22
C GLY A 152 11.85 -18.12 0.00
N ARG A 153 11.06 -19.19 0.11
CA ARG A 153 11.53 -20.55 -0.17
C ARG A 153 11.66 -20.82 -1.67
N VAL A 154 10.60 -20.55 -2.44
CA VAL A 154 10.54 -20.76 -3.90
C VAL A 154 11.70 -20.05 -4.62
N PHE A 155 12.00 -18.81 -4.21
CA PHE A 155 13.07 -18.02 -4.81
C PHE A 155 14.41 -18.12 -4.06
N ASN A 156 14.46 -18.89 -2.97
CA ASN A 156 15.61 -19.06 -2.09
C ASN A 156 16.24 -17.72 -1.65
N ILE A 157 15.40 -16.84 -1.09
CA ILE A 157 15.74 -15.50 -0.65
C ILE A 157 15.22 -15.24 0.77
N GLY A 158 15.91 -14.38 1.52
CA GLY A 158 15.45 -13.91 2.82
C GLY A 158 14.08 -13.21 2.72
N VAL A 159 13.26 -13.39 3.75
CA VAL A 159 11.95 -12.72 3.84
C VAL A 159 12.18 -11.24 4.16
N PRO A 160 11.77 -10.30 3.29
CA PRO A 160 11.94 -8.88 3.55
C PRO A 160 11.06 -8.40 4.70
N ARG A 161 11.50 -7.32 5.35
CA ARG A 161 10.69 -6.57 6.31
C ARG A 161 9.49 -5.94 5.59
N VAL A 162 8.29 -6.08 6.17
CA VAL A 162 7.07 -5.48 5.64
C VAL A 162 6.51 -4.45 6.60
N LEU A 163 6.19 -3.25 6.14
CA LEU A 163 5.67 -2.14 6.95
C LEU A 163 4.33 -1.65 6.43
N LEU A 164 3.45 -1.23 7.34
CA LEU A 164 2.24 -0.50 6.99
C LEU A 164 2.57 0.99 6.81
N VAL A 165 2.12 1.58 5.71
CA VAL A 165 2.32 3.00 5.36
C VAL A 165 0.99 3.64 4.96
N HIS A 166 0.96 4.95 4.73
CA HIS A 166 -0.30 5.66 4.43
C HIS A 166 -0.25 6.53 3.17
N ASN A 167 0.72 6.32 2.29
CA ASN A 167 0.82 7.07 1.03
C ASN A 167 -0.42 6.81 0.15
N PRO A 168 -1.21 7.84 -0.22
CA PRO A 168 -2.47 7.68 -0.95
C PRO A 168 -2.34 7.48 -2.46
N THR A 169 -1.14 7.59 -3.03
CA THR A 169 -0.94 7.44 -4.48
C THR A 169 -0.60 6.01 -4.91
N ILE A 170 -0.33 5.12 -3.95
CA ILE A 170 0.15 3.76 -4.20
C ILE A 170 -0.45 2.76 -3.20
N TYR A 171 -0.54 1.49 -3.60
CA TYR A 171 -0.95 0.39 -2.72
C TYR A 171 0.23 -0.31 -2.06
N GLY A 172 1.38 -0.35 -2.74
CA GLY A 172 2.62 -0.90 -2.23
C GLY A 172 3.81 -0.20 -2.87
N LYS A 173 4.99 -0.37 -2.27
CA LYS A 173 6.29 -0.11 -2.89
C LYS A 173 7.43 -0.73 -2.10
N VAL A 174 8.60 -0.83 -2.69
CA VAL A 174 9.86 -1.03 -1.97
C VAL A 174 10.45 0.32 -1.54
N LEU A 175 10.85 0.43 -0.26
CA LEU A 175 11.52 1.59 0.33
C LEU A 175 12.92 1.19 0.81
N ILE A 176 13.86 2.13 0.79
CA ILE A 176 15.16 1.97 1.44
C ILE A 176 15.13 2.73 2.77
N ILE A 177 15.24 2.00 3.88
CA ILE A 177 15.29 2.55 5.24
C ILE A 177 16.54 2.00 5.92
N ASN A 178 17.41 2.90 6.39
CA ASN A 178 18.68 2.55 7.05
C ASN A 178 19.48 1.51 6.22
N GLU A 179 19.63 1.77 4.92
CA GLU A 179 20.32 0.91 3.94
C GLU A 179 19.67 -0.47 3.70
N ASN A 180 18.51 -0.74 4.29
CA ASN A 180 17.76 -1.97 4.08
C ASN A 180 16.53 -1.72 3.21
N GLU A 181 16.29 -2.63 2.27
CA GLU A 181 15.06 -2.65 1.48
C GLU A 181 13.91 -3.24 2.31
N VAL A 182 12.79 -2.53 2.34
CA VAL A 182 11.57 -2.91 3.05
C VAL A 182 10.38 -2.81 2.10
N ILE A 183 9.46 -3.76 2.20
CA ILE A 183 8.19 -3.71 1.48
C ILE A 183 7.22 -2.85 2.29
N ALA A 184 6.83 -1.71 1.75
CA ALA A 184 5.82 -0.83 2.32
C ALA A 184 4.46 -1.12 1.69
N LEU A 185 3.50 -1.60 2.48
CA LEU A 185 2.11 -1.81 2.06
C LEU A 185 1.25 -0.69 2.62
N SER A 186 0.50 -0.03 1.76
CA SER A 186 -0.32 1.12 2.14
C SER A 186 -1.60 0.68 2.83
N ILE A 187 -2.11 1.46 3.79
CA ILE A 187 -3.43 1.26 4.39
C ILE A 187 -4.54 1.16 3.34
N TRP A 188 -4.32 1.78 2.19
CA TRP A 188 -5.25 1.77 1.06
C TRP A 188 -5.40 0.40 0.44
N ASP A 189 -4.36 -0.44 0.46
CA ASP A 189 -4.47 -1.82 0.00
C ASP A 189 -5.40 -2.61 0.93
N LEU A 190 -5.18 -2.53 2.25
CA LEU A 190 -6.06 -3.14 3.25
C LEU A 190 -7.52 -2.64 3.13
N LEU A 191 -7.71 -1.33 2.99
CA LEU A 191 -9.03 -0.74 2.80
C LEU A 191 -9.68 -1.19 1.48
N ARG A 192 -8.93 -1.42 0.41
CA ARG A 192 -9.43 -1.92 -0.87
C ARG A 192 -9.97 -3.35 -0.74
N ILE A 193 -9.27 -4.21 -0.02
CA ILE A 193 -9.54 -5.66 0.04
C ILE A 193 -10.38 -6.09 1.27
N THR A 194 -10.73 -5.18 2.17
CA THR A 194 -11.43 -5.51 3.42
C THR A 194 -12.74 -6.27 3.23
N ASP A 195 -13.49 -5.99 2.16
CA ASP A 195 -14.77 -6.65 1.85
C ASP A 195 -14.57 -8.10 1.35
N ILE A 196 -13.37 -8.43 0.86
CA ILE A 196 -12.98 -9.78 0.47
C ILE A 196 -12.53 -10.53 1.71
N VAL A 197 -11.63 -9.93 2.51
CA VAL A 197 -11.09 -10.56 3.75
C VAL A 197 -12.17 -10.90 4.76
N SER A 198 -13.26 -10.12 4.82
CA SER A 198 -14.39 -10.39 5.71
C SER A 198 -15.18 -11.66 5.35
N ARG A 199 -14.98 -12.23 4.15
CA ARG A 199 -15.62 -13.48 3.71
C ARG A 199 -14.87 -14.65 4.35
N GLY A 200 -15.48 -15.30 5.33
CA GLY A 200 -14.81 -16.33 6.15
C GLY A 200 -14.27 -17.57 5.40
N ASP A 201 -14.73 -17.86 4.17
CA ASP A 201 -14.17 -18.92 3.31
C ASP A 201 -13.64 -18.32 2.01
N LEU A 202 -12.35 -18.00 2.01
CA LEU A 202 -11.68 -17.37 0.86
C LEU A 202 -11.38 -18.41 -0.22
N THR A 203 -11.76 -18.11 -1.45
CA THR A 203 -11.35 -18.86 -2.64
C THR A 203 -9.90 -18.55 -3.03
N VAL A 204 -9.33 -19.32 -3.95
CA VAL A 204 -8.00 -19.02 -4.52
C VAL A 204 -7.95 -17.63 -5.14
N ASN A 205 -9.01 -17.22 -5.85
CA ASN A 205 -9.07 -15.89 -6.45
C ASN A 205 -9.14 -14.80 -5.37
N ASP A 206 -9.93 -15.00 -4.31
CA ASP A 206 -9.99 -14.06 -3.19
C ASP A 206 -8.60 -13.89 -2.53
N ILE A 207 -7.90 -14.99 -2.26
CA ILE A 207 -6.55 -14.95 -1.69
C ILE A 207 -5.58 -14.25 -2.65
N SER A 208 -5.62 -14.60 -3.93
CA SER A 208 -4.79 -13.99 -4.98
C SER A 208 -4.97 -12.48 -5.02
N ASP A 209 -6.21 -12.00 -5.03
CA ASP A 209 -6.53 -10.55 -5.06
C ASP A 209 -6.04 -9.81 -3.81
N ILE A 210 -6.07 -10.47 -2.65
CA ILE A 210 -5.57 -9.94 -1.38
C ILE A 210 -4.05 -9.80 -1.39
N ILE A 211 -3.33 -10.80 -1.90
CA ILE A 211 -1.86 -10.86 -1.81
C ILE A 211 -1.16 -10.21 -3.01
N ASP A 212 -1.89 -9.85 -4.06
CA ASP A 212 -1.30 -9.42 -5.33
C ASP A 212 -0.35 -8.23 -5.18
N THR A 213 -0.70 -7.26 -4.33
CA THR A 213 0.17 -6.11 -4.04
C THR A 213 1.47 -6.55 -3.36
N VAL A 214 1.43 -7.39 -2.33
CA VAL A 214 2.68 -7.85 -1.70
C VAL A 214 3.51 -8.73 -2.62
N VAL A 215 2.88 -9.53 -3.49
CA VAL A 215 3.58 -10.32 -4.50
C VAL A 215 4.28 -9.41 -5.50
N HIS A 216 3.61 -8.36 -5.97
CA HIS A 216 4.18 -7.36 -6.87
C HIS A 216 5.42 -6.70 -6.26
N GLU A 217 5.33 -6.23 -5.02
CA GLU A 217 6.47 -5.60 -4.35
C GLU A 217 7.59 -6.59 -4.00
N PHE A 218 7.25 -7.84 -3.68
CA PHE A 218 8.25 -8.87 -3.50
C PHE A 218 9.01 -9.15 -4.79
N LEU A 219 8.35 -9.11 -5.96
CA LEU A 219 9.03 -9.27 -7.23
C LEU A 219 10.00 -8.11 -7.48
N HIS A 220 9.64 -6.87 -7.18
CA HIS A 220 10.59 -5.76 -7.22
C HIS A 220 11.80 -6.00 -6.31
N TYR A 221 11.55 -6.37 -5.05
CA TYR A 221 12.61 -6.73 -4.09
C TYR A 221 13.52 -7.86 -4.62
N LEU A 222 12.95 -8.92 -5.20
CA LEU A 222 13.70 -10.02 -5.79
C LEU A 222 14.56 -9.54 -6.97
N LEU A 223 14.00 -8.68 -7.81
CA LEU A 223 14.68 -8.17 -9.00
C LEU A 223 15.88 -7.29 -8.63
N ASP A 224 15.74 -6.43 -7.62
CA ASP A 224 16.81 -5.56 -7.13
C ASP A 224 17.92 -6.36 -6.42
N SER A 225 17.54 -7.38 -5.64
CA SER A 225 18.48 -8.13 -4.79
C SER A 225 19.15 -9.32 -5.47
N GLN A 226 18.50 -9.99 -6.42
CA GLN A 226 18.97 -11.26 -7.00
C GLN A 226 19.08 -11.24 -8.52
N CYS A 227 18.29 -10.44 -9.22
CA CYS A 227 18.27 -10.49 -10.67
C CYS A 227 19.26 -9.51 -11.29
N LEU A 228 20.11 -10.02 -12.18
CA LEU A 228 21.05 -9.20 -12.91
C LEU A 228 20.39 -8.57 -14.14
N ILE A 229 19.37 -7.72 -13.94
CA ILE A 229 18.69 -7.00 -15.04
C ILE A 229 19.72 -6.23 -15.86
N THR A 230 20.68 -5.58 -15.20
CA THR A 230 21.81 -4.87 -15.83
C THR A 230 22.52 -5.71 -16.86
N SER A 231 23.03 -6.86 -16.40
CA SER A 231 23.92 -7.69 -17.20
C SER A 231 23.13 -8.35 -18.31
N THR A 232 21.90 -8.78 -18.04
CA THR A 232 21.00 -9.38 -19.01
C THR A 232 20.63 -8.36 -20.10
N PHE A 233 20.35 -7.11 -19.72
CA PHE A 233 20.10 -6.06 -20.69
C PHE A 233 21.33 -5.76 -21.55
N MET A 234 22.51 -5.66 -20.94
CA MET A 234 23.77 -5.45 -21.66
C MET A 234 24.09 -6.61 -22.61
N GLU A 235 23.87 -7.84 -22.19
CA GLU A 235 24.05 -9.05 -23.01
C GLU A 235 23.12 -9.04 -24.23
N MET A 236 21.84 -8.75 -24.01
CA MET A 236 20.81 -8.81 -25.05
C MET A 236 20.86 -7.63 -26.03
N THR A 237 21.35 -6.46 -25.58
CA THR A 237 21.26 -5.21 -26.35
C THR A 237 22.62 -4.60 -26.72
N LYS A 238 23.71 -5.11 -26.12
CA LYS A 238 25.08 -4.59 -26.26
C LYS A 238 25.21 -3.10 -25.88
N ARG A 239 24.37 -2.63 -24.95
CA ARG A 239 24.34 -1.24 -24.48
C ARG A 239 24.18 -1.18 -22.97
N ILE A 240 24.78 -0.15 -22.36
CA ILE A 240 24.56 0.20 -20.95
C ILE A 240 23.12 0.75 -20.76
N PRO A 241 22.27 0.10 -19.94
CA PRO A 241 20.93 0.60 -19.62
C PRO A 241 20.99 1.90 -18.81
N SER A 242 20.04 2.80 -19.06
CA SER A 242 19.79 3.95 -18.17
C SER A 242 18.90 3.55 -16.99
N VAL A 243 18.88 4.35 -15.93
CA VAL A 243 17.95 4.16 -14.78
C VAL A 243 16.49 4.01 -15.24
N VAL A 244 16.08 4.76 -16.25
CA VAL A 244 14.73 4.65 -16.84
C VAL A 244 14.54 3.30 -17.55
N ASP A 245 15.56 2.78 -18.25
CA ASP A 245 15.47 1.46 -18.86
C ASP A 245 15.28 0.37 -17.78
N TYR A 246 15.95 0.47 -16.62
CA TYR A 246 15.73 -0.44 -15.49
C TYR A 246 14.32 -0.36 -14.95
N GLY A 247 13.84 0.83 -14.61
CA GLY A 247 12.50 1.00 -14.03
C GLY A 247 11.42 0.41 -14.94
N ILE A 248 11.51 0.65 -16.25
CA ILE A 248 10.57 0.07 -17.23
C ILE A 248 10.62 -1.47 -17.23
N ILE A 249 11.80 -2.07 -17.11
CA ILE A 249 11.95 -3.52 -17.12
C ILE A 249 11.44 -4.13 -15.82
N HIS A 250 11.75 -3.54 -14.66
CA HIS A 250 11.25 -3.96 -13.35
C HIS A 250 9.73 -4.02 -13.35
N GLU A 251 9.09 -2.89 -13.67
CA GLU A 251 7.64 -2.80 -13.76
C GLU A 251 7.05 -3.81 -14.74
N LEU A 252 7.64 -3.95 -15.93
CA LEU A 252 7.14 -4.92 -16.91
C LEU A 252 7.18 -6.37 -16.40
N ILE A 253 8.25 -6.74 -15.67
CA ILE A 253 8.38 -8.07 -15.09
C ILE A 253 7.37 -8.24 -13.94
N ALA A 254 7.37 -7.32 -12.96
CA ALA A 254 6.50 -7.38 -11.80
C ALA A 254 5.02 -7.41 -12.20
N TRP A 255 4.58 -6.54 -13.10
CA TRP A 255 3.20 -6.54 -13.63
C TRP A 255 2.82 -7.81 -14.38
N THR A 256 3.75 -8.39 -15.14
CA THR A 256 3.46 -9.61 -15.90
C THR A 256 3.40 -10.84 -15.00
N LEU A 257 4.26 -10.91 -13.97
CA LEU A 257 4.38 -12.07 -13.10
C LEU A 257 3.43 -12.05 -11.92
N ALA A 258 3.12 -10.88 -11.35
CA ALA A 258 2.34 -10.78 -10.11
C ALA A 258 1.06 -11.63 -10.16
N PRO A 259 0.18 -11.53 -11.18
CA PRO A 259 -1.05 -12.35 -11.21
C PRO A 259 -0.81 -13.86 -11.20
N ARG A 260 0.29 -14.32 -11.83
CA ARG A 260 0.63 -15.75 -11.91
C ARG A 260 1.20 -16.24 -10.60
N VAL A 261 2.11 -15.46 -10.03
CA VAL A 261 2.76 -15.76 -8.76
C VAL A 261 1.73 -15.69 -7.62
N SER A 262 0.82 -14.71 -7.65
CA SER A 262 -0.32 -14.59 -6.73
C SER A 262 -1.23 -15.81 -6.82
N SER A 263 -1.62 -16.25 -8.01
CA SER A 263 -2.41 -17.47 -8.19
C SER A 263 -1.68 -18.70 -7.63
N TYR A 264 -0.40 -18.85 -7.96
CA TYR A 264 0.42 -19.96 -7.48
C TYR A 264 0.50 -20.00 -5.94
N VAL A 265 0.79 -18.85 -5.32
CA VAL A 265 0.87 -18.74 -3.86
C VAL A 265 -0.50 -18.94 -3.22
N ALA A 266 -1.57 -18.45 -3.84
CA ALA A 266 -2.94 -18.65 -3.36
C ALA A 266 -3.34 -20.13 -3.36
N GLU A 267 -2.98 -20.89 -4.40
CA GLU A 267 -3.14 -22.35 -4.42
C GLU A 267 -2.34 -23.02 -3.31
N CYS A 268 -1.08 -22.63 -3.14
CA CYS A 268 -0.26 -23.12 -2.03
C CYS A 268 -0.90 -22.86 -0.65
N ILE A 269 -1.44 -21.67 -0.42
CA ILE A 269 -2.09 -21.32 0.85
C ILE A 269 -3.38 -22.13 1.05
N ARG A 270 -4.17 -22.34 -0.02
CA ARG A 270 -5.48 -22.98 0.06
C ARG A 270 -5.41 -24.51 0.09
N TYR A 271 -4.51 -25.11 -0.70
CA TYR A 271 -4.46 -26.55 -0.95
C TYR A 271 -3.17 -27.22 -0.44
N GLY A 272 -2.12 -26.45 -0.15
CA GLY A 272 -0.81 -26.99 0.23
C GLY A 272 0.06 -27.44 -0.95
N TYR A 273 -0.45 -27.33 -2.18
CA TYR A 273 0.28 -27.56 -3.43
C TYR A 273 -0.24 -26.59 -4.50
N ALA A 274 0.53 -26.36 -5.55
CA ALA A 274 0.11 -25.56 -6.70
C ALA A 274 0.21 -26.37 -7.99
N SER A 275 -0.72 -26.11 -8.90
CA SER A 275 -0.53 -26.49 -10.29
C SER A 275 0.59 -25.60 -10.85
N GLY A 276 1.71 -26.19 -11.25
CA GLY A 276 2.89 -25.44 -11.70
C GLY A 276 2.53 -24.34 -12.72
N ALA A 277 3.31 -23.27 -12.75
CA ALA A 277 2.90 -22.08 -13.49
C ALA A 277 2.78 -22.33 -15.00
N SER A 278 1.68 -21.85 -15.60
CA SER A 278 1.50 -21.87 -17.05
C SER A 278 2.62 -21.12 -17.76
N THR A 279 3.22 -21.76 -18.77
CA THR A 279 4.29 -21.21 -19.62
C THR A 279 3.79 -20.25 -20.70
N ASP A 280 2.52 -19.83 -20.68
CA ASP A 280 2.00 -18.86 -21.65
C ASP A 280 2.57 -17.47 -21.38
N ASN A 281 3.72 -17.10 -21.96
CA ASN A 281 4.45 -15.86 -21.61
C ASN A 281 3.93 -14.59 -22.30
N ARG A 282 2.60 -14.47 -22.45
CA ARG A 282 1.96 -13.23 -22.85
C ARG A 282 2.27 -12.14 -21.82
N LEU A 283 3.12 -11.19 -22.23
CA LEU A 283 3.46 -10.01 -21.44
C LEU A 283 2.23 -9.12 -21.30
N VAL A 284 1.96 -8.69 -20.07
CA VAL A 284 0.97 -7.64 -19.83
C VAL A 284 1.65 -6.31 -20.09
N ILE A 285 1.36 -5.69 -21.23
CA ILE A 285 1.95 -4.41 -21.65
C ILE A 285 0.89 -3.32 -21.51
N GLN A 286 1.08 -2.40 -20.56
CA GLN A 286 0.14 -1.30 -20.34
C GLN A 286 0.47 -0.02 -21.16
N TYR A 287 1.66 0.07 -21.74
CA TYR A 287 2.12 1.26 -22.46
C TYR A 287 3.11 0.91 -23.60
N PRO A 288 3.41 1.84 -24.53
CA PRO A 288 4.36 1.57 -25.61
C PRO A 288 5.77 1.31 -25.03
N ILE A 289 6.22 0.06 -25.12
CA ILE A 289 7.54 -0.38 -24.62
C ILE A 289 8.46 -0.69 -25.79
N LYS A 290 9.75 -0.33 -25.67
CA LYS A 290 10.72 -0.65 -26.71
C LYS A 290 10.97 -2.15 -26.73
N ARG A 291 11.10 -2.72 -27.94
CA ARG A 291 11.37 -4.16 -28.15
C ARG A 291 12.48 -4.72 -27.26
N ARG A 292 13.53 -3.94 -27.01
CA ARG A 292 14.68 -4.33 -26.17
C ARG A 292 14.32 -4.58 -24.70
N HIS A 293 13.40 -3.79 -24.14
CA HIS A 293 12.91 -3.98 -22.78
C HIS A 293 12.10 -5.28 -22.71
N LEU A 294 11.24 -5.53 -23.71
CA LEU A 294 10.44 -6.76 -23.81
C LEU A 294 11.33 -8.02 -23.88
N LEU A 295 12.40 -7.99 -24.69
CA LEU A 295 13.31 -9.12 -24.83
C LEU A 295 14.03 -9.45 -23.52
N THR A 296 14.47 -8.41 -22.81
CA THR A 296 15.16 -8.57 -21.51
C THR A 296 14.19 -9.10 -20.46
N ALA A 297 13.00 -8.50 -20.36
CA ALA A 297 11.96 -8.92 -19.42
C ALA A 297 11.54 -10.38 -19.65
N ARG A 298 11.32 -10.80 -20.91
CA ARG A 298 10.97 -12.20 -21.22
C ARG A 298 11.99 -13.19 -20.71
N LYS A 299 13.28 -12.94 -20.94
CA LYS A 299 14.35 -13.85 -20.48
C LYS A 299 14.30 -14.06 -18.96
N ILE A 300 14.08 -12.98 -18.21
CA ILE A 300 14.00 -13.03 -16.74
C ILE A 300 12.68 -13.67 -16.28
N ILE A 301 11.56 -13.33 -16.94
CA ILE A 301 10.24 -13.94 -16.68
C ILE A 301 10.30 -15.46 -16.85
N ASP A 302 10.90 -15.93 -17.94
CA ASP A 302 11.02 -17.36 -18.24
C ASP A 302 11.86 -18.07 -17.15
N GLU A 303 12.92 -17.44 -16.66
CA GLU A 303 13.73 -17.94 -15.55
C GLU A 303 12.92 -18.04 -14.25
N LEU A 304 12.19 -16.97 -13.90
CA LEU A 304 11.41 -16.92 -12.67
C LEU A 304 10.22 -17.89 -12.68
N LEU A 305 9.52 -18.03 -13.82
CA LEU A 305 8.46 -19.03 -13.99
C LEU A 305 9.00 -20.46 -13.86
N GLY A 306 10.23 -20.71 -14.32
CA GLY A 306 10.88 -22.01 -14.17
C GLY A 306 11.08 -22.45 -12.72
N ARG A 307 11.00 -21.53 -11.74
CA ARG A 307 11.07 -21.84 -10.30
C ARG A 307 9.71 -22.18 -9.68
N LEU A 308 8.60 -21.96 -10.39
CA LEU A 308 7.25 -22.27 -9.91
C LEU A 308 6.86 -23.72 -10.26
N ASP A 309 7.59 -24.68 -9.71
CA ASP A 309 7.54 -26.10 -10.07
C ASP A 309 6.36 -26.89 -9.45
N GLY A 310 5.50 -26.21 -8.70
CA GLY A 310 4.37 -26.78 -7.97
C GLY A 310 4.68 -27.14 -6.51
N SER A 311 5.95 -27.07 -6.07
CA SER A 311 6.33 -27.25 -4.68
C SER A 311 6.12 -25.98 -3.85
N CYS A 312 5.29 -26.07 -2.82
CA CYS A 312 5.05 -24.94 -1.91
C CYS A 312 6.08 -24.85 -0.77
N GLU A 313 7.12 -25.68 -0.83
CA GLU A 313 8.20 -25.85 0.15
C GLU A 313 9.56 -25.47 -0.42
#